data_AF-A0AA95G469-F1
#
_entry.id   AF-A0AA95G469-F1
#
_cell.length_a   1.000
_cell.length_b   1.000
_cell.length_c   1.000
_cell.angle_alpha   90.00
_cell.angle_beta   90.00
_cell.angle_gamma   90.00
#
_symmetry.space_group_name_H-M   'P 1'
#
loop_
_entity.id
_entity.type
_entity.pdbx_description
1 polymer ?
#
loop_
_entity_poly.entity_id
_entity_poly.type
_entity_poly.pdbx_seq_one_letter_code
_entity_poly.pdbx_strand_id
1 'polypeptide(L)'
;MPRKSKKKNNISESIETIPVSLDKTIYFIPENVPSGQRIFCAAKNICYNFDDVINCLEHGTIDKIVFHPLTSHSTRHYIYHWAKIFNPKIQELYTTHFPSKPSGSNQVA
;
A
#
# COMPACT_ATOMS: atom_id res chain seq x y z
N MET A 1 -15.04 24.95 -46.71
CA MET A 1 -14.60 24.74 -45.31
C MET A 1 -14.88 23.31 -44.90
N PRO A 2 -13.85 22.50 -44.57
CA PRO A 2 -14.10 21.19 -43.95
C PRO A 2 -13.24 20.89 -42.71
N ARG A 3 -13.84 20.09 -41.79
CA ARG A 3 -13.24 19.08 -40.89
C ARG A 3 -12.46 19.63 -39.65
N LYS A 4 -12.60 19.11 -38.42
CA LYS A 4 -12.91 17.75 -37.93
C LYS A 4 -13.29 17.80 -36.43
N SER A 5 -14.24 16.96 -36.03
CA SER A 5 -14.57 16.63 -34.64
C SER A 5 -13.38 16.00 -33.90
N LYS A 6 -13.19 16.33 -32.62
CA LYS A 6 -12.47 15.46 -31.66
C LYS A 6 -13.30 15.29 -30.40
N LYS A 7 -13.98 14.14 -30.37
CA LYS A 7 -14.65 13.51 -29.25
C LYS A 7 -13.62 13.36 -28.12
N LYS A 8 -13.88 13.97 -26.94
CA LYS A 8 -13.08 13.72 -25.74
C LYS A 8 -13.30 12.25 -25.36
N ASN A 9 -12.28 11.42 -25.55
CA ASN A 9 -12.26 10.08 -24.98
C ASN A 9 -12.13 10.24 -23.47
N ASN A 10 -13.25 10.08 -22.76
CA ASN A 10 -13.23 9.71 -21.36
C ASN A 10 -12.65 8.30 -21.29
N ILE A 11 -11.33 8.22 -21.15
CA ILE A 11 -10.69 7.00 -20.67
C ILE A 11 -11.06 6.96 -19.20
N SER A 12 -12.20 6.35 -18.90
CA SER A 12 -12.43 5.77 -17.59
C SER A 12 -11.38 4.68 -17.45
N GLU A 13 -10.23 5.01 -16.86
CA GLU A 13 -9.33 4.01 -16.32
C GLU A 13 -10.17 3.25 -15.30
N SER A 14 -10.68 2.09 -15.74
CA SER A 14 -11.14 1.06 -14.81
C SER A 14 -9.92 0.74 -13.98
N ILE A 15 -9.88 1.28 -12.76
CA ILE A 15 -8.96 0.86 -11.72
C ILE A 15 -9.31 -0.60 -11.51
N GLU A 16 -8.65 -1.50 -12.25
CA GLU A 16 -8.70 -2.92 -11.98
C GLU A 16 -8.18 -3.06 -10.56
N THR A 17 -9.11 -3.30 -9.63
CA THR A 17 -8.80 -3.63 -8.26
C THR A 17 -8.13 -5.00 -8.28
N ILE A 18 -6.81 -5.00 -8.51
CA ILE A 18 -5.98 -6.20 -8.42
C ILE A 18 -6.23 -6.75 -7.01
N PRO A 19 -6.74 -7.99 -6.89
CA PRO A 19 -7.02 -8.57 -5.58
C PRO A 19 -5.76 -8.52 -4.74
N VAL A 20 -5.84 -7.86 -3.58
CA VAL A 20 -4.72 -7.72 -2.65
C VAL A 20 -4.49 -9.11 -2.05
N SER A 21 -3.46 -9.80 -2.51
CA SER A 21 -2.99 -11.00 -1.83
C SER A 21 -2.40 -10.57 -0.50
N LEU A 22 -3.14 -10.80 0.59
CA LEU A 22 -2.72 -10.45 1.96
C LEU A 22 -1.35 -11.06 2.32
N ASP A 23 -1.02 -12.20 1.72
CA ASP A 23 0.23 -12.94 1.94
C ASP A 23 1.43 -12.32 1.20
N LYS A 24 1.18 -11.54 0.15
CA LYS A 24 2.21 -10.91 -0.70
C LYS A 24 2.33 -9.40 -0.49
N THR A 25 1.58 -8.86 0.48
CA THR A 25 1.51 -7.44 0.74
C THR A 25 2.15 -7.13 2.09
N ILE A 26 3.15 -6.25 2.10
CA ILE A 26 3.68 -5.64 3.33
C ILE A 26 2.79 -4.45 3.72
N TYR A 27 2.46 -4.38 5.00
CA TYR A 27 1.75 -3.26 5.61
C TYR A 27 2.71 -2.53 6.55
N PHE A 28 3.26 -1.40 6.09
CA PHE A 28 4.23 -0.64 6.87
C PHE A 28 3.53 0.40 7.76
N ILE A 29 3.74 0.30 9.07
CA ILE A 29 3.16 1.18 10.09
C ILE A 29 4.30 1.79 10.91
N PRO A 30 4.63 3.08 10.75
CA PRO A 30 5.73 3.68 11.48
C PRO A 30 5.43 3.73 12.98
N GLU A 31 6.46 3.65 13.82
CA GLU A 31 6.32 3.57 15.27
C GLU A 31 5.61 4.79 15.90
N ASN A 32 5.63 5.93 15.22
CA ASN A 32 4.94 7.15 15.65
C ASN A 32 3.40 7.06 15.54
N VAL A 33 2.85 6.02 14.89
CA VAL A 33 1.40 5.80 14.83
C VAL A 33 0.88 5.44 16.23
N PRO A 34 -0.15 6.11 16.77
CA PRO A 34 -0.75 5.75 18.06
C PRO A 34 -1.33 4.33 18.04
N SER A 35 -1.22 3.59 19.14
CA SER A 35 -1.71 2.20 19.24
C SER A 35 -3.19 2.02 18.85
N GLY A 36 -4.05 3.03 19.12
CA GLY A 36 -5.46 3.04 18.72
C GLY A 36 -5.69 3.17 17.19
N GLN A 37 -4.67 3.58 16.43
CA GLN A 37 -4.68 3.66 14.97
C GLN A 37 -3.86 2.52 14.32
N ARG A 38 -3.09 1.77 15.11
CA ARG A 38 -2.34 0.59 14.67
C ARG A 38 -3.25 -0.62 14.59
N ILE A 39 -4.08 -0.78 13.56
CA ILE A 39 -4.80 -2.06 13.42
C ILE A 39 -4.93 -2.55 12.00
N PHE A 40 -4.34 -3.72 11.73
CA PHE A 40 -4.94 -4.73 10.86
C PHE A 40 -4.58 -6.15 11.35
N CYS A 41 -5.37 -6.73 12.26
CA CYS A 41 -5.17 -8.12 12.73
C CYS A 41 -5.33 -9.20 11.64
N ALA A 42 -5.71 -8.84 10.41
CA ALA A 42 -5.85 -9.77 9.28
C ALA A 42 -4.67 -9.73 8.29
N ALA A 43 -3.74 -8.77 8.42
CA ALA A 43 -2.52 -8.72 7.60
C ALA A 43 -1.46 -9.61 8.23
N LYS A 44 -0.80 -10.44 7.41
CA LYS A 44 0.30 -11.30 7.89
C LYS A 44 1.63 -10.58 7.96
N ASN A 45 1.90 -9.65 7.03
CA ASN A 45 3.19 -8.97 6.92
C ASN A 45 3.11 -7.52 7.43
N ILE A 46 2.87 -7.34 8.72
CA ILE A 46 2.89 -6.00 9.35
C ILE A 46 4.32 -5.68 9.77
N CYS A 47 4.86 -4.58 9.28
CA CYS A 47 6.23 -4.13 9.54
C CYS A 47 6.19 -2.77 10.24
N TYR A 48 6.98 -2.59 11.30
CA TYR A 48 7.06 -1.35 12.05
C TYR A 48 8.36 -0.57 11.80
N ASN A 49 9.41 -1.30 11.45
CA ASN A 49 10.72 -0.76 11.15
C ASN A 49 11.25 -1.33 9.82
N PHE A 50 12.44 -0.88 9.42
CA PHE A 50 13.06 -1.32 8.16
C PHE A 50 13.47 -2.79 8.18
N ASP A 51 13.96 -3.29 9.31
CA ASP A 51 14.43 -4.68 9.43
C ASP A 51 13.29 -5.68 9.22
N ASP A 52 12.10 -5.37 9.74
CA ASP A 52 10.88 -6.16 9.49
C ASP A 52 10.57 -6.25 7.98
N VAL A 53 10.74 -5.13 7.25
CA VAL A 53 10.49 -5.10 5.80
C VAL A 53 11.52 -5.98 5.08
N ILE A 54 12.81 -5.87 5.42
CA ILE A 54 13.86 -6.68 4.82
C ILE A 54 13.59 -8.16 5.05
N ASN A 55 13.26 -8.54 6.28
CA ASN A 55 12.87 -9.92 6.60
C ASN A 55 11.72 -10.39 5.71
N CYS A 56 10.64 -9.60 5.54
CA CYS A 56 9.54 -9.98 4.64
C CYS A 56 9.98 -10.09 3.16
N LEU A 57 10.85 -9.20 2.69
CA LEU A 57 11.33 -9.20 1.30
C LEU A 57 12.23 -10.39 0.98
N GLU A 58 13.06 -10.82 1.92
CA GLU A 58 13.96 -11.98 1.77
C GLU A 58 13.20 -13.30 1.57
N HIS A 59 11.98 -13.41 2.09
CA HIS A 59 11.12 -14.58 1.89
C HIS A 59 10.46 -14.64 0.49
N GLY A 60 10.74 -13.64 -0.38
CA GLY A 60 10.59 -13.76 -1.84
C GLY A 60 9.16 -13.80 -2.41
N THR A 61 8.14 -13.59 -1.58
CA THR A 61 6.73 -13.67 -2.03
C THR A 61 6.04 -12.31 -2.12
N ILE A 62 6.71 -11.23 -1.69
CA ILE A 62 6.13 -9.89 -1.63
C ILE A 62 6.12 -9.23 -3.02
N ASP A 63 4.95 -8.77 -3.44
CA ASP A 63 4.73 -8.02 -4.68
C ASP A 63 4.21 -6.60 -4.44
N LYS A 64 3.85 -6.27 -3.19
CA LYS A 64 3.25 -4.98 -2.85
C LYS A 64 3.66 -4.48 -1.47
N ILE A 65 3.82 -3.16 -1.33
CA ILE A 65 3.99 -2.48 -0.05
C ILE A 65 2.92 -1.39 0.07
N VAL A 66 2.18 -1.42 1.17
CA VAL A 66 1.17 -0.43 1.55
C VAL A 66 1.71 0.37 2.73
N PHE A 67 1.84 1.68 2.55
CA PHE A 67 2.35 2.58 3.60
C PHE A 67 1.19 3.24 4.35
N HIS A 68 1.33 3.32 5.68
CA HIS A 68 0.43 4.11 6.49
C HIS A 68 0.50 5.61 6.11
N PRO A 69 -0.62 6.37 6.15
CA PRO A 69 -0.63 7.81 5.83
C PRO A 69 0.36 8.66 6.64
N LEU A 70 0.72 8.21 7.85
CA LEU A 70 1.68 8.89 8.73
C LEU A 70 3.15 8.55 8.41
N THR A 71 3.41 7.69 7.43
CA THR A 71 4.77 7.41 6.95
C THR A 71 5.33 8.64 6.23
N SER A 72 6.49 9.11 6.70
CA SER A 72 7.17 10.23 6.07
C SER A 72 7.57 9.90 4.62
N HIS A 73 7.66 10.92 3.77
CA HIS A 73 8.08 10.75 2.38
C HIS A 73 9.49 10.14 2.28
N SER A 74 10.42 10.54 3.14
CA SER A 74 11.80 10.05 3.16
C SER A 74 11.86 8.57 3.55
N THR A 75 11.17 8.17 4.63
CA THR A 75 11.10 6.77 5.07
C THR A 75 10.47 5.89 3.98
N ARG A 76 9.37 6.35 3.40
CA ARG A 76 8.68 5.64 2.31
C ARG A 76 9.60 5.40 1.11
N HIS A 77 10.26 6.46 0.63
CA HIS A 77 11.17 6.36 -0.51
C HIS A 77 12.36 5.44 -0.22
N TYR A 78 12.92 5.50 0.99
CA TYR A 78 14.00 4.62 1.41
C TYR A 78 13.58 3.14 1.39
N ILE A 79 12.45 2.81 2.01
CA ILE A 79 11.91 1.44 2.03
C ILE A 79 11.62 0.94 0.62
N TYR A 80 10.93 1.73 -0.19
CA TYR A 80 10.56 1.34 -1.54
C TYR A 80 11.78 1.15 -2.46
N HIS A 81 12.81 1.99 -2.32
CA HIS A 81 14.06 1.85 -3.06
C HIS A 81 14.70 0.48 -2.81
N TRP A 82 14.81 0.06 -1.54
CA TRP A 82 15.34 -1.25 -1.19
C TRP A 82 14.43 -2.39 -1.66
N ALA A 83 13.12 -2.25 -1.49
CA ALA A 83 12.15 -3.23 -1.98
C ALA A 83 12.31 -3.53 -3.48
N LYS A 84 12.63 -2.51 -4.28
CA LYS A 84 12.90 -2.67 -5.72
C LYS A 84 14.17 -3.47 -6.04
N ILE A 85 15.16 -3.47 -5.15
CA ILE A 85 16.38 -4.28 -5.30
C ILE A 85 16.02 -5.77 -5.15
N PHE A 86 15.14 -6.11 -4.20
CA PHE A 86 14.66 -7.48 -4.00
C PHE A 86 13.67 -7.94 -5.07
N ASN A 87 12.71 -7.07 -5.42
CA ASN A 87 11.72 -7.34 -6.45
C ASN A 87 11.50 -6.09 -7.32
N PRO A 88 12.10 -6.02 -8.53
CA PRO A 88 11.95 -4.86 -9.41
C PRO A 88 10.50 -4.54 -9.83
N LYS A 89 9.59 -5.52 -9.71
CA LYS A 89 8.17 -5.38 -10.06
C LYS A 89 7.29 -5.01 -8.86
N ILE A 90 7.87 -4.80 -7.68
CA ILE A 90 7.12 -4.47 -6.47
C ILE A 90 6.30 -3.19 -6.66
N GLN A 91 5.04 -3.22 -6.23
CA GLN A 91 4.14 -2.09 -6.32
C GLN A 91 4.11 -1.33 -5.00
N GLU A 92 4.31 -0.02 -5.08
CA GLU A 92 4.02 0.89 -3.97
C GLU A 92 2.56 1.35 -4.04
N LEU A 93 1.83 1.20 -2.94
CA LEU A 93 0.49 1.76 -2.80
C LEU A 93 0.48 2.77 -1.64
N TYR A 94 0.08 3.99 -1.97
CA TYR A 94 -0.25 5.02 -1.00
C TYR A 94 -1.76 5.10 -0.84
N THR A 95 -2.26 4.82 0.36
CA THR A 95 -3.71 4.83 0.64
C THR A 95 -4.03 5.95 1.62
N THR A 96 -5.05 6.75 1.33
CA THR A 96 -5.66 7.65 2.34
C THR A 96 -6.46 6.87 3.38
N HIS A 97 -6.92 5.66 3.01
CA HIS A 97 -7.67 4.74 3.86
C HIS A 97 -6.81 3.51 4.13
N PHE A 98 -5.93 3.60 5.12
CA PHE A 98 -5.25 2.42 5.62
C PHE A 98 -6.29 1.55 6.33
N PRO A 99 -6.29 0.23 6.08
CA PRO A 99 -7.29 -0.63 6.65
C PRO A 99 -7.09 -0.61 8.17
N SER A 100 -7.99 0.05 8.87
CA SER A 100 -7.97 0.34 10.31
C SER A 100 -9.30 -0.13 10.89
N LYS A 101 -9.36 -0.49 12.19
CA LYS A 101 -10.67 -0.82 12.76
C LYS A 101 -11.60 0.37 12.58
N PRO A 102 -12.88 0.13 12.24
CA PRO A 102 -13.86 1.19 12.29
C PRO A 102 -13.84 1.81 13.69
N SER A 103 -13.64 3.13 13.75
CA SER A 103 -13.86 3.92 14.97
C SER A 103 -15.36 3.99 15.22
N GLY A 104 -15.93 2.88 15.69
CA GLY A 104 -17.35 2.75 15.99
C GLY A 104 -17.71 1.30 16.25
N SER A 105 -18.25 1.03 17.44
CA SER A 105 -18.67 -0.30 17.88
C SER A 105 -19.82 -0.93 17.05
N ASN A 106 -20.25 -0.35 15.93
CA ASN A 106 -21.44 -0.76 15.19
C ASN A 106 -21.40 -0.46 13.68
N GLN A 107 -20.25 -0.54 13.01
CA GLN A 107 -20.26 -0.45 11.53
C GLN A 107 -19.58 -1.66 10.91
N VAL A 108 -20.44 -2.56 10.41
CA VAL A 108 -20.11 -3.62 9.47
C VAL A 108 -20.13 -2.97 8.08
N ALA A 109 -19.03 -3.10 7.34
CA ALA A 109 -18.98 -2.89 5.89
C ALA A 109 -18.34 -4.13 5.26
#